data_AF-A0A0S8L3V1-F1
#
_entry.id   AF-A0A0S8L3V1-F1
#
_cell.length_a   1.000
_cell.length_b   1.000
_cell.length_c   1.000
_cell.angle_alpha   90.00
_cell.angle_beta   90.00
_cell.angle_gamma   90.00
#
_symmetry.space_group_name_H-M   'P 1'
#
loop_
_entity.id
_entity.type
_entity.pdbx_description
1 polymer ?
#
loop_
_entity_poly.entity_id
_entity_poly.type
_entity_poly.pdbx_seq_one_letter_code
_entity_poly.pdbx_strand_id
1 'polypeptide(L)'
;MKTRFRAKGPKTVADRANVVGYNLWKIAQEIVRHMEKEGFKFASDVQLVAVMTEVIAFLVQIADRIVYGQLSEEDRTTFVNALGRDLAEHAQTNLSAILGPGDHARQFIDTLNARFADYAEYDFSRESGPSYAFVRYLGDRVSSEMAQTNNKWVVEHVMEIEAPEAIKLLRKLVHEVMGIKLN
;
A
#
# COMPACT_ATOMS: atom_id res chain seq x y z
N MET A 1 26.15 -6.89 4.36
CA MET A 1 25.37 -5.86 3.63
C MET A 1 25.83 -5.85 2.17
N LYS A 2 25.11 -6.49 1.25
CA LYS A 2 25.43 -6.45 -0.19
C LYS A 2 24.76 -5.23 -0.80
N THR A 3 25.49 -4.13 -0.92
CA THR A 3 25.00 -2.93 -1.61
C THR A 3 24.89 -3.25 -3.10
N ARG A 4 23.68 -3.42 -3.63
CA ARG A 4 23.44 -3.52 -5.07
C ARG A 4 23.87 -2.19 -5.70
N PHE A 5 24.94 -2.21 -6.48
CA PHE A 5 25.36 -1.08 -7.28
C PHE A 5 24.23 -0.71 -8.26
N ARG A 6 23.73 0.53 -8.18
CA ARG A 6 22.79 1.10 -9.16
C ARG A 6 23.48 1.20 -10.51
N ALA A 7 22.99 0.51 -11.53
CA ALA A 7 23.45 0.68 -12.90
C ALA A 7 23.18 2.12 -13.38
N LYS A 8 24.18 2.76 -14.00
CA LYS A 8 24.04 4.05 -14.70
C LYS A 8 23.36 3.79 -16.05
N GLY A 9 22.04 3.97 -16.09
CA GLY A 9 21.21 3.89 -17.29
C GLY A 9 19.81 4.44 -17.04
N PRO A 10 18.98 4.61 -18.08
CA PRO A 10 17.57 4.98 -17.91
C PRO A 10 16.87 4.02 -16.94
N LYS A 11 16.05 4.54 -16.04
CA LYS A 11 15.33 3.73 -15.06
C LYS A 11 14.29 2.85 -15.74
N THR A 12 14.42 1.54 -15.56
CA THR A 12 13.45 0.55 -16.03
C THR A 12 12.12 0.70 -15.28
N VAL A 13 11.04 0.10 -15.81
CA VAL A 13 9.74 0.05 -15.12
C VAL A 13 9.86 -0.64 -13.77
N ALA A 14 10.63 -1.73 -13.67
CA ALA A 14 10.89 -2.42 -12.41
C ALA A 14 11.66 -1.54 -11.41
N ASP A 15 12.68 -0.79 -11.85
CA ASP A 15 13.39 0.15 -10.97
C ASP A 15 12.46 1.22 -10.39
N ARG A 16 11.52 1.70 -11.20
CA ARG A 16 10.52 2.69 -10.81
C ARG A 16 9.48 2.07 -9.87
N ALA A 17 9.03 0.85 -10.14
CA ALA A 17 8.14 0.10 -9.25
C ALA A 17 8.72 -0.07 -7.84
N ASN A 18 10.02 -0.37 -7.71
CA ASN A 18 10.67 -0.47 -6.40
C ASN A 18 10.73 0.90 -5.67
N VAL A 19 10.87 2.01 -6.42
CA VAL A 19 10.77 3.35 -5.82
C VAL A 19 9.34 3.61 -5.31
N VAL A 20 8.32 3.18 -6.05
CA VAL A 20 6.92 3.25 -5.58
C VAL A 20 6.74 2.38 -4.33
N GLY A 21 7.18 1.12 -4.34
CA GLY A 21 7.07 0.17 -3.23
C GLY A 21 7.68 0.69 -1.93
N TYR A 22 8.91 1.19 -1.99
CA TYR A 22 9.57 1.83 -0.85
C TYR A 22 8.75 2.98 -0.24
N ASN A 23 8.11 3.80 -1.07
CA ASN A 23 7.28 4.91 -0.60
C ASN A 23 5.90 4.45 -0.12
N LEU A 24 5.29 3.39 -0.69
CA LEU A 24 4.05 2.82 -0.15
C LEU A 24 4.24 2.34 1.28
N TRP A 25 5.35 1.66 1.54
CA TRP A 25 5.70 1.22 2.89
C TRP A 25 5.82 2.41 3.85
N LYS A 26 6.49 3.49 3.42
CA LYS A 26 6.61 4.73 4.21
C LYS A 26 5.27 5.38 4.50
N ILE A 27 4.39 5.50 3.50
CA ILE A 27 3.06 6.06 3.67
C ILE A 27 2.28 5.25 4.72
N ALA A 28 2.31 3.91 4.63
CA ALA A 28 1.64 3.05 5.60
C ALA A 28 2.19 3.22 7.03
N GLN A 29 3.51 3.37 7.16
CA GLN A 29 4.13 3.66 8.46
C GLN A 29 3.72 5.03 9.02
N GLU A 30 3.61 6.07 8.17
CA GLU A 30 3.14 7.39 8.61
C GLU A 30 1.67 7.37 9.03
N ILE A 31 0.80 6.64 8.32
CA ILE A 31 -0.62 6.49 8.70
C ILE A 31 -0.73 5.89 10.10
N VAL A 32 -0.04 4.78 10.36
CA VAL A 32 -0.06 4.17 11.71
C VAL A 32 0.48 5.13 12.76
N ARG A 33 1.60 5.81 12.50
CA ARG A 33 2.15 6.82 13.41
C ARG A 33 1.19 7.97 13.67
N HIS A 34 0.43 8.39 12.66
CA HIS A 34 -0.54 9.47 12.79
C HIS A 34 -1.74 9.02 13.60
N MET A 35 -2.29 7.82 13.33
CA MET A 35 -3.33 7.22 14.15
C MET A 35 -2.91 7.10 15.62
N GLU A 36 -1.67 6.69 15.93
CA GLU A 36 -1.18 6.68 17.32
C GLU A 36 -1.19 8.07 17.96
N LYS A 37 -0.78 9.11 17.23
CA LYS A 37 -0.81 10.51 17.71
C LYS A 37 -2.23 11.01 17.95
N GLU A 38 -3.17 10.57 17.13
CA GLU A 38 -4.61 10.85 17.26
C GLU A 38 -5.28 9.98 18.34
N GLY A 39 -4.50 9.16 19.06
CA GLY A 39 -4.94 8.45 20.25
C GLY A 39 -5.47 7.03 19.99
N PHE A 40 -5.40 6.55 18.74
CA PHE A 40 -5.71 5.16 18.42
C PHE A 40 -4.64 4.24 19.01
N LYS A 41 -5.08 3.23 19.76
CA LYS A 41 -4.16 2.27 20.40
C LYS A 41 -4.07 1.01 19.57
N PHE A 42 -2.86 0.48 19.41
CA PHE A 42 -2.64 -0.88 18.89
C PHE A 42 -2.39 -1.83 20.06
N ALA A 43 -3.06 -2.98 20.07
CA ALA A 43 -2.95 -3.99 21.11
C ALA A 43 -1.61 -4.74 21.07
N SER A 44 -0.96 -4.80 19.90
CA SER A 44 0.30 -5.49 19.68
C SER A 44 0.96 -5.05 18.36
N ASP A 45 2.24 -5.38 18.21
CA ASP A 45 2.94 -5.24 16.94
C ASP A 45 2.30 -6.07 15.82
N VAL A 46 1.69 -7.22 16.15
CA VAL A 46 0.95 -8.05 15.18
C VAL A 46 -0.23 -7.27 14.60
N GLN A 47 -1.02 -6.61 15.46
CA GLN A 47 -2.14 -5.79 15.01
C GLN A 47 -1.67 -4.57 14.20
N LEU A 48 -0.60 -3.92 14.65
CA LEU A 48 0.00 -2.79 13.94
C LEU A 48 0.41 -3.19 12.51
N VAL A 49 1.11 -4.32 12.39
CA VAL A 49 1.55 -4.89 11.11
C VAL A 49 0.36 -5.29 10.22
N ALA A 50 -0.71 -5.84 10.79
CA ALA A 50 -1.91 -6.18 10.04
C ALA A 50 -2.57 -4.92 9.44
N VAL A 51 -2.70 -3.84 10.22
CA VAL A 51 -3.20 -2.55 9.74
C VAL A 51 -2.29 -1.97 8.65
N MET A 52 -0.96 -2.00 8.84
CA MET A 52 -0.03 -1.58 7.79
C MET A 52 -0.21 -2.39 6.51
N THR A 53 -0.44 -3.71 6.60
CA THR A 53 -0.63 -4.59 5.45
C THR A 53 -1.89 -4.24 4.68
N GLU A 54 -3.01 -3.97 5.37
CA GLU A 54 -4.26 -3.51 4.74
C GLU A 54 -4.08 -2.17 4.01
N VAL A 55 -3.38 -1.22 4.63
CA VAL A 55 -3.06 0.06 3.99
C VAL A 55 -2.19 -0.14 2.74
N ILE A 56 -1.15 -0.96 2.82
CA ILE A 56 -0.29 -1.23 1.65
C ILE A 56 -1.09 -1.91 0.54
N ALA A 57 -1.95 -2.88 0.87
CA ALA A 57 -2.80 -3.53 -0.12
C ALA A 57 -3.68 -2.51 -0.86
N PHE A 58 -4.35 -1.63 -0.14
CA PHE A 58 -5.11 -0.52 -0.70
C PHE A 58 -4.28 0.38 -1.62
N LEU A 59 -3.08 0.77 -1.19
CA LEU A 59 -2.20 1.63 -1.99
C LEU A 59 -1.70 0.94 -3.26
N VAL A 60 -1.41 -0.35 -3.22
CA VAL A 60 -1.04 -1.15 -4.40
C VAL A 60 -2.18 -1.15 -5.43
N GLN A 61 -3.43 -1.32 -4.96
CA GLN A 61 -4.60 -1.28 -5.84
C GLN A 61 -4.78 0.06 -6.55
N ILE A 62 -4.51 1.17 -5.84
CA ILE A 62 -4.59 2.51 -6.42
C ILE A 62 -3.44 2.75 -7.39
N ALA A 63 -2.22 2.32 -7.05
CA ALA A 63 -1.05 2.47 -7.92
C ALA A 63 -1.27 1.77 -9.27
N ASP A 64 -1.81 0.54 -9.25
CA ASP A 64 -2.17 -0.20 -10.46
C ASP A 64 -3.23 0.53 -11.31
N ARG A 65 -4.29 1.03 -10.67
CA ARG A 65 -5.37 1.76 -11.37
C ARG A 65 -4.93 3.11 -11.95
N ILE A 66 -3.94 3.76 -11.34
CA ILE A 66 -3.35 5.01 -11.87
C ILE A 66 -2.56 4.74 -13.15
N VAL A 67 -1.80 3.63 -13.20
CA VAL A 67 -0.98 3.28 -14.37
C VAL A 67 -1.78 2.59 -15.47
N TYR A 68 -2.97 2.06 -15.14
CA TYR A 68 -3.87 1.42 -16.09
C TYR A 68 -4.24 2.33 -17.26
N GLY A 69 -4.01 1.84 -18.48
CA GLY A 69 -4.22 2.60 -19.71
C GLY A 69 -3.31 3.83 -19.87
N GLN A 70 -2.21 3.91 -19.11
CA GLN A 70 -1.11 4.85 -19.32
C GLN A 70 0.20 4.11 -19.65
N LEU A 71 0.38 2.91 -19.09
CA LEU A 71 1.41 1.96 -19.48
C LEU A 71 0.86 0.97 -20.53
N SER A 72 1.77 0.37 -21.30
CA SER A 72 1.44 -0.84 -22.06
C SER A 72 1.06 -1.99 -21.09
N GLU A 73 0.29 -2.98 -21.55
CA GLU A 73 -0.05 -4.13 -20.68
C GLU A 73 1.19 -4.90 -20.22
N GLU A 74 2.25 -4.97 -21.04
CA GLU A 74 3.54 -5.58 -20.68
C GLU A 74 4.24 -4.78 -19.56
N ASP A 75 4.30 -3.45 -19.70
CA ASP A 75 4.89 -2.59 -18.69
C ASP A 75 4.07 -2.57 -17.39
N ARG A 76 2.74 -2.56 -17.48
CA ARG A 76 1.86 -2.66 -16.32
C ARG A 76 2.07 -3.99 -15.58
N THR A 77 2.13 -5.10 -16.31
CA THR A 77 2.45 -6.42 -15.74
C THR A 77 3.80 -6.42 -15.05
N THR A 78 4.82 -5.82 -15.68
CA THR A 78 6.16 -5.66 -15.11
C THR A 78 6.12 -4.81 -13.83
N PHE A 79 5.38 -3.70 -13.86
CA PHE A 79 5.23 -2.79 -12.72
C PHE A 79 4.59 -3.48 -11.52
N VAL A 80 3.43 -4.12 -11.69
CA VAL A 80 2.70 -4.76 -10.59
C VAL A 80 3.50 -5.92 -9.98
N ASN A 81 4.12 -6.76 -10.82
CA ASN A 81 4.93 -7.87 -10.34
C ASN A 81 6.19 -7.42 -9.58
N ALA A 82 6.89 -6.39 -10.10
CA ALA A 82 8.04 -5.83 -9.41
C ALA A 82 7.64 -5.18 -8.08
N LEU A 83 6.54 -4.42 -8.06
CA LEU A 83 6.01 -3.78 -6.86
C LEU A 83 5.65 -4.80 -5.78
N GLY A 84 4.87 -5.84 -6.12
CA GLY A 84 4.46 -6.87 -5.18
C GLY A 84 5.65 -7.65 -4.61
N ARG A 85 6.64 -7.97 -5.45
CA ARG A 85 7.88 -8.64 -5.01
C ARG A 85 8.70 -7.78 -4.05
N ASP A 86 8.94 -6.52 -4.40
CA ASP A 86 9.72 -5.58 -3.58
C ASP A 86 9.08 -5.39 -2.20
N LEU A 87 7.76 -5.20 -2.17
CA LEU A 87 6.99 -5.10 -0.92
C LEU A 87 7.05 -6.40 -0.10
N ALA A 88 6.99 -7.57 -0.72
CA ALA A 88 7.13 -8.84 0.00
C ALA A 88 8.54 -9.04 0.58
N GLU A 89 9.60 -8.62 -0.13
CA GLU A 89 10.97 -8.62 0.38
C GLU A 89 11.12 -7.67 1.59
N HIS A 90 10.47 -6.50 1.53
CA HIS A 90 10.37 -5.56 2.65
C HIS A 90 9.58 -6.14 3.83
N ALA A 91 8.43 -6.75 3.58
CA ALA A 91 7.62 -7.42 4.59
C ALA A 91 8.42 -8.52 5.29
N GLN A 92 9.09 -9.40 4.53
CA GLN A 92 9.92 -10.45 5.12
C GLN A 92 10.98 -9.86 6.07
N THR A 93 11.70 -8.85 5.62
CA THR A 93 12.80 -8.26 6.39
C THR A 93 12.29 -7.56 7.64
N ASN A 94 11.31 -6.67 7.51
CA ASN A 94 10.81 -5.85 8.61
C ASN A 94 10.02 -6.68 9.61
N LEU A 95 9.14 -7.57 9.15
CA LEU A 95 8.31 -8.38 10.02
C LEU A 95 9.12 -9.46 10.74
N SER A 96 10.20 -9.97 10.14
CA SER A 96 11.11 -10.85 10.88
C SER A 96 11.79 -10.13 12.06
N ALA A 97 12.09 -8.84 11.90
CA ALA A 97 12.71 -8.04 12.95
C ALA A 97 11.72 -7.69 14.07
N ILE A 98 10.44 -7.51 13.74
CA ILE A 98 9.38 -7.10 14.69
C ILE A 98 8.74 -8.33 15.36
N LEU A 99 8.33 -9.34 14.58
CA LEU A 99 7.54 -10.49 15.01
C LEU A 99 8.37 -11.76 15.21
N GLY A 100 9.66 -11.73 14.87
CA GLY A 100 10.54 -12.90 14.87
C GLY A 100 10.42 -13.75 13.60
N PRO A 101 11.13 -14.89 13.52
CA PRO A 101 11.20 -15.71 12.31
C PRO A 101 9.83 -16.22 11.84
N GLY A 102 9.60 -16.20 10.52
CA GLY A 102 8.36 -16.67 9.90
C GLY A 102 8.34 -16.51 8.38
N ASP A 103 7.34 -17.09 7.72
CA ASP A 103 7.10 -16.95 6.28
C ASP A 103 6.24 -15.70 5.98
N HIS A 104 6.78 -14.55 6.38
CA HIS A 104 6.08 -13.26 6.33
C HIS A 104 5.85 -12.77 4.89
N ALA A 105 6.79 -13.04 3.97
CA ALA A 105 6.61 -12.72 2.55
C ALA A 105 5.39 -13.41 1.95
N ARG A 106 5.23 -14.73 2.20
CA ARG A 106 4.10 -15.49 1.66
C ARG A 106 2.78 -14.98 2.23
N GLN A 107 2.70 -14.83 3.55
CA GLN A 107 1.48 -14.31 4.21
C GLN A 107 1.09 -12.91 3.68
N PHE A 108 2.08 -12.04 3.47
CA PHE A 108 1.85 -10.73 2.88
C PHE A 108 1.32 -10.81 1.43
N ILE A 109 1.90 -11.67 0.59
CA ILE A 109 1.42 -11.90 -0.78
C ILE A 109 0.01 -12.49 -0.80
N ASP A 110 -0.30 -13.43 0.10
CA ASP A 110 -1.63 -14.02 0.19
C ASP A 110 -2.68 -12.95 0.52
N THR A 111 -2.38 -12.03 1.45
CA THR A 111 -3.24 -10.88 1.73
C THR A 111 -3.38 -9.96 0.52
N LEU A 112 -2.28 -9.62 -0.17
CA LEU A 112 -2.37 -8.80 -1.38
C LEU A 112 -3.27 -9.43 -2.44
N ASN A 113 -3.12 -10.73 -2.70
CA ASN A 113 -3.92 -11.46 -3.68
C ASN A 113 -5.41 -11.48 -3.31
N ALA A 114 -5.74 -11.73 -2.04
CA ALA A 114 -7.11 -11.64 -1.56
C ALA A 114 -7.69 -10.24 -1.80
N ARG A 115 -6.93 -9.20 -1.47
CA ARG A 115 -7.35 -7.81 -1.66
C ARG A 115 -7.46 -7.43 -3.14
N PHE A 116 -6.63 -7.98 -4.04
CA PHE A 116 -6.81 -7.79 -5.48
C PHE A 116 -8.19 -8.28 -5.94
N ALA A 117 -8.63 -9.44 -5.47
CA ALA A 117 -9.95 -9.96 -5.77
C ALA A 117 -11.05 -9.06 -5.18
N ASP A 118 -10.93 -8.68 -3.91
CA ASP A 118 -11.93 -7.85 -3.23
C ASP A 118 -12.08 -6.47 -3.89
N TYR A 119 -10.96 -5.80 -4.19
CA TYR A 119 -10.98 -4.46 -4.76
C TYR A 119 -11.40 -4.42 -6.23
N ALA A 120 -11.33 -5.55 -6.95
CA ALA A 120 -11.81 -5.64 -8.33
C ALA A 120 -13.31 -5.32 -8.46
N GLU A 121 -14.08 -5.51 -7.38
CA GLU A 121 -15.52 -5.25 -7.31
C GLU A 121 -15.88 -3.77 -7.12
N TYR A 122 -14.89 -2.88 -6.94
CA TYR A 122 -15.11 -1.46 -6.67
C TYR A 122 -14.62 -0.55 -7.81
N ASP A 123 -15.41 0.49 -8.07
CA ASP A 123 -15.11 1.47 -9.10
C ASP A 123 -13.93 2.38 -8.75
N PHE A 124 -13.20 2.77 -9.79
CA PHE A 124 -12.14 3.78 -9.74
C PHE A 124 -12.17 4.64 -11.00
N SER A 125 -12.19 5.95 -10.81
CA SER A 125 -12.06 6.94 -11.88
C SER A 125 -10.67 7.53 -11.93
N ARG A 126 -10.16 7.83 -13.13
CA ARG A 126 -8.88 8.56 -13.24
C ARG A 126 -8.97 9.95 -12.62
N GLU A 127 -10.10 10.63 -12.80
CA GLU A 127 -10.35 12.00 -12.34
C GLU A 127 -10.67 12.04 -10.84
N SER A 128 -11.73 11.35 -10.41
CA SER A 128 -12.19 11.41 -9.00
C SER A 128 -11.52 10.39 -8.08
N GLY A 129 -10.82 9.39 -8.63
CA GLY A 129 -10.14 8.36 -7.86
C GLY A 129 -11.04 7.22 -7.38
N PRO A 130 -10.66 6.57 -6.26
CA PRO A 130 -11.43 5.45 -5.74
C PRO A 130 -12.84 5.90 -5.35
N SER A 131 -13.83 5.07 -5.64
CA SER A 131 -15.21 5.31 -5.17
C SER A 131 -15.29 5.32 -3.64
N TYR A 132 -16.39 5.86 -3.09
CA TYR A 132 -16.63 5.82 -1.65
C TYR A 132 -16.58 4.38 -1.09
N ALA A 133 -17.18 3.41 -1.79
CA ALA A 133 -17.18 2.01 -1.37
C ALA A 133 -15.77 1.41 -1.31
N PHE A 134 -14.90 1.79 -2.26
CA PHE A 134 -13.49 1.41 -2.27
C PHE A 134 -12.76 1.89 -1.01
N VAL A 135 -12.95 3.16 -0.63
CA VAL A 135 -12.32 3.75 0.57
C VAL A 135 -12.95 3.19 1.85
N ARG A 136 -14.27 3.01 1.86
CA ARG A 136 -15.02 2.40 2.97
C ARG A 136 -14.53 1.00 3.29
N TYR A 137 -14.22 0.21 2.26
CA TYR A 137 -13.70 -1.13 2.41
C TYR A 137 -12.35 -1.14 3.14
N LEU A 138 -11.44 -0.21 2.85
CA LEU A 138 -10.22 -0.04 3.66
C LEU A 138 -10.57 0.25 5.13
N GLY A 139 -11.50 1.18 5.37
CA GLY A 139 -11.95 1.50 6.73
C GLY A 139 -12.47 0.28 7.48
N ASP A 140 -13.26 -0.58 6.82
CA ASP A 140 -13.75 -1.85 7.40
C ASP A 140 -12.62 -2.82 7.73
N ARG A 141 -11.64 -2.98 6.82
CA ARG A 141 -10.50 -3.86 7.06
C ARG A 141 -9.66 -3.39 8.25
N VAL A 142 -9.30 -2.10 8.29
CA VAL A 142 -8.54 -1.52 9.40
C VAL A 142 -9.32 -1.62 10.71
N SER A 143 -10.63 -1.31 10.70
CA SER A 143 -11.46 -1.44 11.91
C SER A 143 -11.57 -2.89 12.39
N SER A 144 -11.62 -3.86 11.47
CA SER A 144 -11.64 -5.28 11.80
C SER A 144 -10.34 -5.72 12.47
N GLU A 145 -9.19 -5.32 11.93
CA GLU A 145 -7.89 -5.61 12.54
C GLU A 145 -7.76 -4.96 13.93
N MET A 146 -8.31 -3.76 14.09
CA MET A 146 -8.29 -3.01 15.35
C MET A 146 -9.35 -3.43 16.38
N ALA A 147 -10.20 -4.43 16.08
CA ALA A 147 -11.34 -4.81 16.91
C ALA A 147 -10.99 -5.27 18.34
N GLN A 148 -9.75 -5.69 18.58
CA GLN A 148 -9.25 -6.05 19.92
C GLN A 148 -9.09 -4.84 20.86
N THR A 149 -9.24 -3.63 20.32
CA THR A 149 -9.11 -2.37 21.07
C THR A 149 -10.44 -1.63 21.06
N ASN A 150 -10.71 -0.85 22.11
CA ASN A 150 -11.94 -0.05 22.19
C ASN A 150 -11.83 1.27 21.40
N ASN A 151 -11.13 1.26 20.27
CA ASN A 151 -10.99 2.42 19.41
C ASN A 151 -12.34 2.70 18.74
N LYS A 152 -12.87 3.89 18.97
CA LYS A 152 -14.07 4.38 18.28
C LYS A 152 -13.65 5.14 17.04
N TRP A 153 -14.53 5.20 16.05
CA TRP A 153 -14.34 6.04 14.86
C TRP A 153 -13.15 5.65 13.95
N VAL A 154 -12.69 4.38 14.03
CA VAL A 154 -11.59 3.90 13.18
C VAL A 154 -11.94 4.03 11.70
N VAL A 155 -13.17 3.66 11.34
CA VAL A 155 -13.65 3.75 9.96
C VAL A 155 -13.63 5.20 9.49
N GLU A 156 -14.28 6.10 10.22
CA GLU A 156 -14.41 7.51 9.88
C GLU A 156 -13.03 8.17 9.78
N HIS A 157 -12.15 7.94 10.75
CA HIS A 157 -10.79 8.48 10.75
C HIS A 157 -9.99 8.02 9.53
N VAL A 158 -10.02 6.72 9.23
CA VAL A 158 -9.33 6.17 8.06
C VAL A 158 -9.88 6.76 6.76
N MET A 159 -11.19 6.92 6.65
CA MET A 159 -11.83 7.39 5.41
C MET A 159 -11.70 8.90 5.20
N GLU A 160 -11.78 9.69 6.25
CA GLU A 160 -11.85 11.16 6.17
C GLU A 160 -10.49 11.83 6.33
N ILE A 161 -9.53 11.16 6.98
CA ILE A 161 -8.20 11.73 7.28
C ILE A 161 -7.10 10.95 6.57
N GLU A 162 -6.95 9.66 6.86
CA GLU A 162 -5.77 8.90 6.41
C GLU A 162 -5.79 8.59 4.91
N ALA A 163 -6.89 8.02 4.41
CA ALA A 163 -6.99 7.60 3.02
C ALA A 163 -6.90 8.76 2.03
N PRO A 164 -7.58 9.92 2.22
CA PRO A 164 -7.49 11.04 1.28
C PRO A 164 -6.07 11.58 1.12
N GLU A 165 -5.34 11.75 2.23
CA GLU A 165 -3.95 12.23 2.18
C GLU A 165 -3.03 11.17 1.55
N ALA A 166 -3.20 9.89 1.90
CA ALA A 166 -2.43 8.80 1.30
C ALA A 166 -2.65 8.68 -0.23
N ILE A 167 -3.91 8.80 -0.70
CA ILE A 167 -4.25 8.81 -2.13
C ILE A 167 -3.56 9.98 -2.83
N LYS A 168 -3.60 11.17 -2.24
CA LYS A 168 -2.99 12.38 -2.81
C LYS A 168 -1.48 12.24 -2.94
N LEU A 169 -0.81 11.77 -1.88
CA LEU A 169 0.64 11.51 -1.90
C LEU A 169 0.99 10.46 -2.96
N LEU A 170 0.22 9.38 -3.02
CA LEU A 170 0.44 8.30 -3.98
C LEU A 170 0.29 8.75 -5.43
N ARG A 171 -0.76 9.52 -5.75
CA ARG A 171 -0.98 10.06 -7.10
C ARG A 171 0.22 10.89 -7.57
N LYS A 172 0.69 11.80 -6.72
CA LYS A 172 1.85 12.63 -7.01
C LYS A 172 3.11 11.77 -7.20
N LEU A 173 3.36 10.82 -6.31
CA LEU A 173 4.49 9.91 -6.39
C LEU A 173 4.50 9.11 -7.70
N VAL A 174 3.40 8.45 -8.04
CA VAL A 174 3.33 7.60 -9.24
C VAL A 174 3.48 8.44 -10.50
N HIS A 175 2.88 9.64 -10.53
CA HIS A 175 3.09 10.61 -11.61
C HIS A 175 4.56 10.93 -11.83
N GLU A 176 5.25 11.38 -10.78
CA GLU A 176 6.66 11.79 -10.85
C GLU A 176 7.58 10.62 -11.21
N VAL A 177 7.35 9.46 -10.59
CA VAL A 177 8.22 8.28 -10.74
C VAL A 177 7.98 7.57 -12.08
N MET A 178 6.73 7.49 -12.54
CA MET A 178 6.39 6.81 -13.80
C MET A 178 6.42 7.74 -15.01
N GLY A 179 6.37 9.06 -14.82
CA GLY A 179 6.33 10.04 -15.92
C GLY A 179 5.03 10.00 -16.72
N ILE A 180 3.94 9.57 -16.08
CA ILE A 180 2.59 9.49 -16.66
C ILE A 180 1.82 10.79 -16.40
N LYS A 181 0.65 11.04 -16.98
CA LYS A 181 -0.09 12.30 -16.72
C LYS A 181 -0.97 12.19 -15.48
N LEU A 182 -1.03 13.26 -14.68
CA LEU A 182 -2.14 13.49 -13.76
C LEU A 182 -3.25 14.13 -14.58
N ASN A 183 -4.44 13.52 -14.56
CA ASN A 183 -5.65 14.18 -15.03
C ASN A 183 -6.23 15.00 -13.88
#